data_AF-A0A433JI45-F1
#
_entry.id   AF-A0A433JI45-F1
#
_cell.length_a   1.000
_cell.length_b   1.000
_cell.length_c   1.000
_cell.angle_alpha   90.00
_cell.angle_beta   90.00
_cell.angle_gamma   90.00
#
_symmetry.space_group_name_H-M   'P 1'
#
loop_
_entity.id
_entity.type
_entity.pdbx_description
1 polymer ?
#
loop_
_entity_poly.entity_id
_entity_poly.type
_entity_poly.pdbx_seq_one_letter_code
_entity_poly.pdbx_strand_id
1 'polypeptide(L)'
;MEERKTLAVVGCGASAVVFLRSFIQECKIKQINNINLTIFEPASILGTGLAYQMDLHNLILNRPANTMSSNIYKIDEYYQWMKKKLNHAKQENLIFPSDNYFYTSRSFFGGYLAEMLKKR
;
A
#
# COMPACT_ATOMS: atom_id res chain seq x y z
N MET A 1 -2.45 23.72 -27.93
CA MET A 1 -2.27 22.48 -27.16
C MET A 1 -2.47 22.82 -25.69
N GLU A 2 -3.30 22.08 -24.96
CA GLU A 2 -3.32 22.23 -23.50
C GLU A 2 -1.95 21.85 -22.93
N GLU A 3 -1.44 22.69 -22.03
CA GLU A 3 -0.17 22.45 -21.35
C GLU A 3 -0.30 21.23 -20.42
N ARG A 4 0.61 20.27 -20.53
CA ARG A 4 0.65 19.12 -19.60
C ARG A 4 1.14 19.59 -18.24
N LYS A 5 0.38 19.24 -17.20
CA LYS A 5 0.80 19.50 -15.82
C LYS A 5 1.84 18.48 -15.40
N THR A 6 2.86 18.91 -14.66
CA THR A 6 3.87 18.00 -14.11
C THR A 6 3.63 17.79 -12.62
N LEU A 7 3.62 16.53 -12.20
CA LEU A 7 3.53 16.11 -10.80
C LEU A 7 4.80 15.35 -10.43
N ALA A 8 5.56 15.91 -9.50
CA ALA A 8 6.70 15.24 -8.89
C ALA A 8 6.28 14.70 -7.52
N VAL A 9 6.55 13.41 -7.27
CA VAL A 9 6.34 12.76 -5.97
C VAL A 9 7.71 12.34 -5.43
N VAL A 10 8.09 12.87 -4.27
CA VAL A 10 9.37 12.55 -3.61
C VAL A 10 9.09 11.58 -2.46
N GLY A 11 9.69 10.39 -2.55
CA GLY A 11 9.38 9.24 -1.73
C GLY A 11 8.20 8.44 -2.29
N CYS A 12 8.35 7.11 -2.31
CA CYS A 12 7.34 6.16 -2.76
C CYS A 12 7.04 5.13 -1.65
N GLY A 13 6.89 5.59 -0.41
CA GLY A 13 6.41 4.75 0.70
C GLY A 13 4.88 4.71 0.81
N ALA A 14 4.38 4.25 1.95
CA ALA A 14 2.93 4.08 2.19
C ALA A 14 2.10 5.35 1.88
N SER A 15 2.57 6.53 2.29
CA SER A 15 1.86 7.79 2.04
C SER A 15 1.72 8.08 0.54
N ALA A 16 2.75 7.81 -0.25
CA ALA A 16 2.73 7.99 -1.69
C ALA A 16 1.78 6.99 -2.36
N VAL A 17 1.74 5.73 -1.88
CA VAL A 17 0.79 4.72 -2.37
C VAL A 17 -0.65 5.18 -2.14
N VAL A 18 -0.97 5.61 -0.91
CA VAL A 18 -2.31 6.10 -0.57
C VAL A 18 -2.65 7.32 -1.42
N PHE A 19 -1.74 8.30 -1.50
CA PHE A 19 -1.92 9.49 -2.31
C PHE A 19 -2.18 9.16 -3.77
N LEU A 20 -1.33 8.36 -4.42
CA LEU A 20 -1.46 8.03 -5.84
C LEU A 20 -2.76 7.29 -6.14
N ARG A 21 -3.16 6.36 -5.25
CA ARG A 21 -4.42 5.63 -5.39
C ARG A 21 -5.62 6.57 -5.27
N SER A 22 -5.65 7.41 -4.24
CA SER A 22 -6.71 8.42 -4.08
C SER A 22 -6.70 9.41 -5.24
N PHE A 23 -5.54 9.87 -5.67
CA PHE A 23 -5.40 10.81 -6.78
C PHE A 23 -6.02 10.26 -8.08
N ILE A 24 -5.75 8.99 -8.40
CA ILE A 24 -6.35 8.31 -9.56
C ILE A 24 -7.86 8.13 -9.39
N GLN A 25 -8.34 7.83 -8.17
CA GLN A 25 -9.77 7.68 -7.90
C GLN A 25 -10.55 9.00 -8.00
N GLU A 26 -9.98 10.10 -7.53
CA GLU A 26 -10.63 11.42 -7.51
C GLU A 26 -10.53 12.17 -8.84
N CYS A 27 -9.45 11.97 -9.59
CA CYS A 27 -9.23 12.69 -10.84
C CYS A 27 -10.02 12.07 -12.00
N LYS A 28 -10.64 12.93 -12.82
CA LYS A 28 -11.28 12.47 -14.06
C LYS A 28 -10.21 11.91 -15.02
N ILE A 29 -10.53 10.86 -15.77
CA ILE A 29 -9.60 10.24 -16.75
C ILE A 29 -8.96 11.28 -17.68
N LYS A 30 -9.73 12.26 -18.16
CA LYS A 30 -9.22 13.35 -19.02
C LYS A 30 -8.14 14.22 -18.33
N GLN A 31 -8.23 14.41 -17.02
CA GLN A 31 -7.24 15.16 -16.24
C GLN A 31 -5.98 14.34 -16.02
N ILE A 32 -6.11 13.03 -15.74
CA ILE A 32 -4.97 12.11 -15.55
C ILE A 32 -4.11 12.04 -16.81
N ASN A 33 -4.73 11.95 -17.99
CA ASN A 33 -4.01 11.85 -19.26
C ASN A 33 -3.19 13.12 -19.61
N ASN A 34 -3.46 14.25 -18.95
CA ASN A 34 -2.73 15.50 -19.13
C ASN A 34 -1.67 15.74 -18.03
N ILE A 35 -1.35 14.73 -17.22
CA ILE A 35 -0.35 14.80 -16.15
C ILE A 35 0.88 13.97 -16.51
N ASN A 36 2.05 14.59 -16.42
CA ASN A 36 3.33 13.89 -16.40
C ASN A 36 3.75 13.62 -14.95
N LEU A 37 3.74 12.36 -14.54
CA LEU A 37 4.12 11.94 -13.18
C LEU A 37 5.57 11.46 -13.14
N THR A 38 6.37 12.00 -12.23
CA THR A 38 7.71 11.50 -11.92
C THR A 38 7.81 11.18 -10.44
N ILE A 39 8.29 9.98 -10.12
CA ILE A 39 8.47 9.51 -8.73
C ILE A 39 9.97 9.42 -8.46
N PHE A 40 10.42 10.04 -7.37
CA PHE A 40 11.79 9.96 -6.89
C PHE A 40 11.81 9.09 -5.64
N GLU A 41 12.37 7.89 -5.74
CA GLU A 41 12.52 6.97 -4.61
C GLU A 41 13.90 6.30 -4.70
N PRO A 42 14.76 6.46 -3.68
CA PRO A 42 16.06 5.79 -3.65
C PRO A 42 15.95 4.27 -3.47
N ALA A 43 14.89 3.76 -2.84
CA ALA A 43 14.71 2.33 -2.63
C ALA A 43 14.36 1.58 -3.92
N SER A 44 14.88 0.36 -4.06
CA SER A 44 14.61 -0.52 -5.21
C SER A 44 13.18 -1.08 -5.23
N ILE A 45 12.51 -1.13 -4.07
CA ILE A 45 11.14 -1.62 -3.93
C ILE A 45 10.20 -0.46 -3.62
N LEU A 46 9.43 -0.06 -4.63
CA LEU A 46 8.40 0.97 -4.49
C LEU A 46 7.24 0.49 -3.61
N GLY A 47 6.60 1.45 -2.96
CA GLY A 47 5.39 1.31 -2.17
C GLY A 47 5.62 1.00 -0.68
N THR A 48 6.71 0.30 -0.37
CA THR A 48 7.03 -0.09 1.02
C THR A 48 7.56 1.09 1.84
N GLY A 49 8.47 1.87 1.26
CA GLY A 49 9.29 2.83 2.00
C GLY A 49 10.14 2.14 3.07
N LEU A 50 10.90 2.94 3.82
CA LEU A 50 11.80 2.41 4.86
C LEU A 50 11.05 1.67 5.99
N ALA A 51 9.82 2.08 6.31
CA ALA A 51 9.07 1.55 7.45
C ALA A 51 8.50 0.13 7.24
N TYR A 52 8.28 -0.26 5.98
CA TYR A 52 7.61 -1.52 5.63
C TYR A 52 8.43 -2.36 4.64
N GLN A 53 9.73 -2.09 4.53
CA GLN A 53 10.64 -2.91 3.72
C GLN A 53 10.76 -4.34 4.29
N MET A 54 11.47 -5.21 3.57
CA MET A 54 11.84 -6.52 4.12
C MET A 54 12.64 -6.34 5.40
N ASP A 55 12.15 -6.96 6.47
CA ASP A 55 12.69 -6.85 7.82
C ASP A 55 12.27 -8.09 8.61
N LEU A 56 12.75 -8.22 9.85
CA LEU A 56 12.46 -9.33 10.74
C LEU A 56 10.94 -9.55 10.90
N HIS A 57 10.50 -10.80 10.75
CA HIS A 57 9.08 -11.15 10.80
C HIS A 57 8.41 -10.91 12.17
N ASN A 58 9.19 -10.80 13.25
CA ASN A 58 8.70 -10.51 14.58
C ASN A 58 8.48 -9.00 14.84
N LEU A 59 8.79 -8.12 13.87
CA LEU A 59 8.46 -6.70 13.94
C LEU A 59 7.01 -6.50 13.52
N ILE A 60 6.12 -6.69 14.48
CA ILE A 60 4.67 -6.62 14.29
C ILE A 60 4.18 -5.17 14.26
N LEU A 61 3.15 -4.91 13.45
CA LEU A 61 2.45 -3.63 13.44
C LEU A 61 1.70 -3.41 14.76
N ASN A 62 1.68 -2.17 15.24
CA ASN A 62 0.90 -1.78 16.44
C ASN A 62 -0.56 -1.48 16.11
N ARG A 63 -1.06 -1.93 14.96
CA ARG A 63 -2.43 -1.71 14.49
C ARG A 63 -2.99 -3.00 13.92
N PRO A 64 -4.28 -3.30 14.19
CA PRO A 64 -4.90 -4.49 13.64
C PRO A 64 -5.22 -4.31 12.15
N ALA A 65 -5.05 -5.39 11.38
CA ALA A 65 -5.12 -5.40 9.92
C ALA A 65 -6.46 -4.93 9.36
N ASN A 66 -7.57 -5.17 10.08
CA ASN A 66 -8.92 -4.74 9.70
C ASN A 66 -9.18 -3.23 9.81
N THR A 67 -8.20 -2.47 10.32
CA THR A 67 -8.26 -1.00 10.41
C THR A 67 -7.30 -0.31 9.46
N MET A 68 -6.65 -1.07 8.58
CA MET A 68 -5.58 -0.59 7.71
C MET A 68 -5.96 -0.74 6.24
N SER A 69 -5.62 0.25 5.44
CA SER A 69 -5.92 0.26 4.01
C SER A 69 -5.09 1.30 3.28
N SER A 70 -4.87 1.07 1.99
CA SER A 70 -4.38 2.05 1.02
C SER A 70 -5.50 2.65 0.17
N ASN A 71 -6.76 2.25 0.42
CA ASN A 71 -7.96 2.72 -0.24
C ASN A 71 -8.83 3.49 0.76
N ILE A 72 -8.99 4.78 0.53
CA ILE A 72 -9.72 5.69 1.42
C ILE A 72 -11.22 5.35 1.55
N TYR A 73 -11.76 4.59 0.61
CA TYR A 73 -13.17 4.16 0.60
C TYR A 73 -13.38 2.76 1.20
N LYS A 74 -12.30 2.05 1.54
CA LYS A 74 -12.38 0.66 2.01
C LYS A 74 -11.39 0.40 3.14
N ILE A 75 -11.80 0.66 4.37
CA ILE A 75 -10.95 0.59 5.56
C ILE A 75 -10.40 -0.82 5.85
N ASP A 76 -11.09 -1.87 5.39
CA ASP A 76 -10.71 -3.27 5.63
C ASP A 76 -9.93 -3.91 4.46
N GLU A 77 -9.53 -3.13 3.45
CA GLU A 77 -8.94 -3.67 2.21
C GLU A 77 -7.70 -4.53 2.48
N TYR A 78 -6.84 -4.11 3.42
CA TYR A 78 -5.67 -4.89 3.79
C TYR A 78 -6.05 -6.24 4.40
N TYR A 79 -7.01 -6.26 5.32
CA TYR A 79 -7.50 -7.50 5.92
C TYR A 79 -8.08 -8.46 4.87
N GLN A 80 -8.84 -7.95 3.91
CA GLN A 80 -9.36 -8.76 2.81
C GLN A 80 -8.26 -9.28 1.89
N TRP A 81 -7.24 -8.46 1.61
CA TRP A 81 -6.06 -8.87 0.85
C TRP A 81 -5.29 -9.97 1.58
N MET A 82 -5.05 -9.79 2.88
CA MET A 82 -4.39 -10.76 3.74
C MET A 82 -5.13 -12.10 3.72
N LYS A 83 -6.46 -12.12 3.97
CA LYS A 83 -7.25 -13.36 3.94
C LYS A 83 -7.10 -14.12 2.63
N LYS A 84 -7.11 -13.40 1.49
CA LYS A 84 -6.88 -14.02 0.19
C LYS A 84 -5.48 -14.63 0.10
N LYS A 85 -4.44 -13.92 0.55
CA LYS A 85 -3.05 -14.43 0.55
C LYS A 85 -2.86 -15.64 1.46
N LEU A 86 -3.48 -15.66 2.63
CA LEU A 86 -3.39 -16.77 3.59
C LEU A 86 -4.11 -18.03 3.13
N ASN A 87 -5.20 -17.88 2.38
CA ASN A 87 -5.81 -19.02 1.70
C ASN A 87 -4.88 -19.65 0.65
N HIS A 88 -3.81 -18.95 0.24
CA HIS A 88 -2.82 -19.41 -0.73
C HIS A 88 -1.43 -19.72 -0.15
N ALA A 89 -1.12 -19.28 1.08
CA ALA A 89 0.22 -19.39 1.67
C ALA A 89 0.17 -20.13 3.02
N LYS A 90 0.99 -21.18 3.16
CA LYS A 90 1.22 -21.87 4.44
C LYS A 90 1.91 -20.91 5.41
N GLN A 91 1.16 -20.41 6.38
CA GLN A 91 1.59 -19.78 7.64
C GLN A 91 2.82 -18.86 7.56
N GLU A 92 2.61 -17.59 7.25
CA GLU A 92 3.47 -16.54 7.80
C GLU A 92 3.03 -16.22 9.24
N ASN A 93 3.94 -15.66 10.05
CA ASN A 93 3.79 -15.37 11.48
C ASN A 93 2.63 -14.41 11.81
N LEU A 94 1.40 -14.90 11.75
CA LEU A 94 0.19 -14.20 12.16
C LEU A 94 0.01 -14.36 13.66
N ILE A 95 -0.29 -13.25 14.33
CA ILE A 95 -0.70 -13.27 15.73
C ILE A 95 -2.20 -12.98 15.79
N PHE A 96 -2.92 -13.90 16.43
CA PHE A 96 -4.37 -13.85 16.61
C PHE A 96 -4.71 -13.58 18.08
N PRO A 97 -4.75 -12.32 18.53
CA PRO A 97 -5.21 -12.01 19.88
C PRO A 97 -6.72 -12.24 20.07
N SER A 98 -7.53 -12.23 18.99
CA SER A 98 -8.92 -12.70 18.99
C SER A 98 -9.44 -12.89 17.55
N ASP A 99 -10.64 -13.47 17.41
CA ASP A 99 -11.29 -13.74 16.11
C ASP A 99 -11.45 -12.51 15.20
N ASN A 100 -11.43 -11.30 15.77
CA ASN A 100 -11.67 -10.04 15.05
C ASN A 100 -10.42 -9.15 14.92
N TYR A 101 -9.30 -9.50 15.53
CA TYR A 101 -8.08 -8.70 15.47
C TYR A 101 -6.90 -9.53 15.01
N PHE A 102 -6.34 -9.14 13.86
CA PHE A 102 -5.22 -9.82 13.22
C PHE A 102 -4.05 -8.87 13.16
N TYR A 103 -2.91 -9.29 13.68
CA TYR A 103 -1.68 -8.52 13.63
C TYR A 103 -0.66 -9.22 12.74
N THR A 104 0.02 -8.44 11.93
CA THR A 104 0.96 -8.91 10.92
C THR A 104 2.29 -8.19 11.07
N SER A 105 3.37 -8.75 10.51
CA SER A 105 4.65 -8.04 10.42
C SER A 105 4.52 -6.76 9.57
N ARG A 106 5.44 -5.82 9.81
CA ARG A 106 5.59 -4.61 8.98
C ARG A 106 5.89 -4.96 7.52
N SER A 107 6.77 -5.94 7.30
CA SER A 107 7.16 -6.41 5.97
C SER A 107 5.98 -7.02 5.19
N PHE A 108 5.07 -7.73 5.86
CA PHE A 108 3.88 -8.31 5.23
C PHE A 108 2.91 -7.21 4.75
N PHE A 109 2.72 -6.16 5.55
CA PHE A 109 1.98 -4.97 5.11
C PHE A 109 2.68 -4.22 3.98
N GLY A 110 4.02 -4.19 3.98
CA GLY A 110 4.80 -3.68 2.85
C GLY A 110 4.49 -4.40 1.55
N GLY A 111 4.38 -5.73 1.59
CA GLY A 111 3.96 -6.54 0.44
C GLY A 111 2.60 -6.12 -0.11
N TYR A 112 1.63 -5.86 0.77
CA TYR A 112 0.33 -5.30 0.38
C TYR A 112 0.48 -3.94 -0.33
N LEU A 113 1.24 -3.00 0.24
CA LEU A 113 1.43 -1.67 -0.35
C LEU A 113 2.09 -1.73 -1.73
N ALA A 114 3.12 -2.56 -1.89
CA ALA A 114 3.81 -2.77 -3.16
C ALA A 114 2.88 -3.36 -4.22
N GLU A 115 2.01 -4.30 -3.85
CA GLU A 115 0.98 -4.85 -4.76
C GLU A 115 -0.06 -3.80 -5.14
N MET A 116 -0.52 -3.00 -4.17
CA MET A 116 -1.53 -1.97 -4.40
C MET A 116 -1.04 -0.84 -5.30
N LEU A 117 0.27 -0.57 -5.33
CA LEU A 117 0.89 0.36 -6.27
C LEU A 117 0.98 -0.20 -7.70
N LYS A 118 1.19 -1.52 -7.84
CA LYS A 118 1.31 -2.19 -9.16
C LYS A 118 -0.03 -2.50 -9.81
N LYS A 119 -1.10 -2.53 -9.03
CA LYS A 119 -2.43 -2.91 -9.49
C LYS A 119 -2.98 -1.81 -10.42
N ARG A 120 -3.22 -2.20 -11.68
CA ARG A 120 -3.85 -1.35 -12.71
C ARG A 120 -5.36 -1.28 -12.49
#